data_AF-A0A3D0P993-F1
#
_entry.id   AF-A0A3D0P993-F1
#
_cell.length_a   1.000
_cell.length_b   1.000
_cell.length_c   1.000
_cell.angle_alpha   90.00
_cell.angle_beta   90.00
_cell.angle_gamma   90.00
#
_symmetry.space_group_name_H-M   'P 1'
#
loop_
_entity.id
_entity.type
_entity.pdbx_description
1 polymer ?
#
loop_
_entity_poly.entity_id
_entity_poly.type
_entity_poly.pdbx_seq_one_letter_code
_entity_poly.pdbx_strand_id
1 'polypeptide(L)'
;MAEAQSNNDLQGALLHFAVQELVRHQREEFPPLWTRESWAKFLIWLALQCGAGVQQQELEAFAHALGPVLTGRLRRLFFERELGDLDLKVMADPAEAQVLVMPLGPARPLAEADVRAALEQVQLIELVLADPGSWQQLDALVAIPWRAAPEA
;
A
#
# COMPACT_ATOMS: atom_id res chain seq x y z
N MET A 1 34.91 12.47 11.04
CA MET A 1 34.17 12.39 9.76
C MET A 1 33.40 11.08 9.62
N ALA A 2 34.00 9.91 9.89
CA ALA A 2 33.29 8.61 9.87
C ALA A 2 32.13 8.51 10.87
N GLU A 3 32.27 9.02 12.10
CA GLU A 3 31.19 9.02 13.11
C GLU A 3 30.00 9.92 12.72
N ALA A 4 30.25 11.07 12.08
CA ALA A 4 29.21 11.97 11.61
C ALA A 4 28.42 11.35 10.44
N GLN A 5 29.10 10.62 9.55
CA GLN A 5 28.46 9.85 8.48
C GLN A 5 27.59 8.73 9.05
N SER A 6 28.11 7.96 10.00
CA SER A 6 27.37 6.89 10.68
C SER A 6 26.14 7.41 11.44
N ASN A 7 26.18 8.61 11.99
CA ASN A 7 25.04 9.21 12.68
C ASN A 7 23.96 9.68 11.69
N ASN A 8 24.36 10.26 10.56
CA ASN A 8 23.43 10.63 9.49
C ASN A 8 22.75 9.40 8.86
N ASP A 9 23.50 8.31 8.67
CA ASP A 9 22.95 7.06 8.13
C ASP A 9 21.92 6.44 9.08
N LEU A 10 22.20 6.47 10.40
CA LEU A 10 21.25 6.02 11.43
C LEU A 10 19.99 6.89 11.48
N GLN A 11 20.13 8.22 11.45
CA GLN A 11 18.99 9.14 11.45
C GLN A 11 18.11 8.95 10.22
N GLY A 12 18.72 8.77 9.03
CA GLY A 12 18.00 8.46 7.81
C GLY A 12 17.23 7.13 7.90
N ALA A 13 17.86 6.08 8.44
CA ALA A 13 17.21 4.79 8.63
C ALA A 13 16.03 4.85 9.61
N LEU A 14 16.19 5.56 10.73
CA LEU A 14 15.13 5.76 11.73
C LEU A 14 13.95 6.56 11.16
N LEU A 15 14.23 7.63 10.40
CA LEU A 15 13.20 8.41 9.74
C LEU A 15 12.42 7.55 8.74
N HIS A 16 13.13 6.76 7.93
CA HIS A 16 12.49 5.85 7.00
C HIS A 16 11.60 4.84 7.71
N PHE A 17 12.09 4.18 8.76
CA PHE A 17 11.29 3.26 9.56
C PHE A 17 10.04 3.94 10.13
N ALA A 18 10.19 5.09 10.79
CA ALA A 18 9.07 5.81 11.40
C ALA A 18 7.99 6.18 10.39
N VAL A 19 8.38 6.64 9.20
CA VAL A 19 7.43 6.96 8.12
C VAL A 19 6.73 5.70 7.59
N GLN A 20 7.44 4.57 7.47
CA GLN A 20 6.81 3.31 7.05
C GLN A 20 5.78 2.81 8.06
N GLU A 21 6.12 2.83 9.35
CA GLU A 21 5.20 2.45 10.43
C GLU A 21 4.00 3.40 10.49
N LEU A 22 4.22 4.70 10.30
CA LEU A 22 3.13 5.69 10.23
C LEU A 22 2.10 5.32 9.16
N VAL A 23 2.57 4.98 7.95
CA VAL A 23 1.68 4.53 6.86
C VAL A 23 0.92 3.27 7.28
N ARG A 24 1.62 2.26 7.83
CA ARG A 24 1.01 0.98 8.24
C ARG A 24 -0.09 1.17 9.28
N HIS A 25 0.10 2.09 10.23
CA HIS A 25 -0.86 2.37 11.29
C HIS A 25 -2.05 3.22 10.83
N GLN A 26 -1.87 4.10 9.85
CA GLN A 26 -2.89 5.10 9.49
C GLN A 26 -3.71 4.71 8.26
N ARG A 27 -3.22 3.82 7.40
CA ARG A 27 -3.83 3.48 6.10
C ARG A 27 -5.27 2.95 6.14
N GLU A 28 -5.80 2.60 7.30
CA GLU A 28 -7.18 2.12 7.46
C GLU A 28 -8.16 3.22 7.90
N GLU A 29 -7.65 4.40 8.27
CA GLU A 29 -8.46 5.55 8.72
C GLU A 29 -9.04 6.38 7.57
N PHE A 30 -8.75 6.03 6.32
CA PHE A 30 -9.11 6.81 5.14
C PHE A 30 -10.10 6.07 4.23
N PRO A 31 -11.38 5.92 4.61
CA PRO A 31 -12.37 5.30 3.75
C PRO A 31 -12.74 6.19 2.55
N PRO A 32 -13.21 5.62 1.42
CA PRO A 32 -13.30 4.18 1.16
C PRO A 32 -11.92 3.57 0.93
N LEU A 33 -11.65 2.41 1.53
CA LEU A 33 -10.36 1.73 1.40
C LEU A 33 -10.08 1.31 -0.04
N TRP A 34 -8.81 1.15 -0.39
CA TRP A 34 -8.38 0.64 -1.70
C TRP A 34 -8.69 1.55 -2.89
N THR A 35 -9.01 2.83 -2.67
CA THR A 35 -9.31 3.79 -3.74
C THR A 35 -8.23 4.86 -3.87
N ARG A 36 -8.18 5.53 -5.02
CA ARG A 36 -7.31 6.69 -5.21
C ARG A 36 -7.63 7.82 -4.20
N GLU A 37 -8.90 7.93 -3.78
CA GLU A 37 -9.35 8.90 -2.79
C GLU A 37 -8.72 8.65 -1.42
N SER A 38 -8.68 7.40 -0.93
CA SER A 38 -8.02 7.07 0.34
C SER A 38 -6.56 7.50 0.38
N TRP A 39 -5.83 7.28 -0.72
CA TRP A 39 -4.45 7.73 -0.87
C TRP A 39 -4.32 9.26 -0.86
N ALA A 40 -5.20 9.97 -1.57
CA ALA A 40 -5.20 11.43 -1.58
C ALA A 40 -5.49 11.99 -0.18
N LYS A 41 -6.48 11.44 0.53
CA LYS A 41 -6.80 11.81 1.91
C LYS A 41 -5.61 11.60 2.85
N PHE A 42 -4.92 10.46 2.72
CA PHE A 42 -3.70 10.20 3.48
C PHE A 42 -2.60 11.23 3.19
N LEU A 43 -2.35 11.56 1.92
CA LEU A 43 -1.33 12.56 1.56
C LEU A 43 -1.65 13.95 2.10
N ILE A 44 -2.92 14.37 2.02
CA ILE A 44 -3.37 15.64 2.60
C ILE A 44 -3.15 15.61 4.11
N TRP A 45 -3.58 14.54 4.80
CA TRP A 45 -3.38 14.39 6.23
C TRP A 45 -1.89 14.44 6.60
N LEU A 46 -1.03 13.73 5.88
CA LEU A 46 0.41 13.72 6.12
C LEU A 46 1.02 15.11 5.93
N ALA A 47 0.61 15.84 4.89
CA ALA A 47 1.05 17.22 4.65
C ALA A 47 0.72 18.12 5.85
N LEU A 48 -0.50 18.00 6.39
CA LEU A 48 -0.94 18.74 7.58
C LEU A 48 -0.11 18.38 8.81
N GLN A 49 0.22 17.09 9.00
CA GLN A 49 1.10 16.66 10.10
C GLN A 49 2.52 17.22 9.98
N CYS A 50 2.97 17.53 8.76
CA CYS A 50 4.25 18.17 8.48
C CYS A 50 4.19 19.71 8.52
N GLY A 51 3.04 20.31 8.87
CA GLY A 51 2.88 21.75 9.00
C GLY A 51 2.59 22.49 7.68
N ALA A 52 2.32 21.78 6.59
CA ALA A 52 1.72 22.41 5.41
C ALA A 52 0.26 22.77 5.71
N GLY A 53 -0.28 23.80 5.06
CA GLY A 53 -1.72 24.07 5.09
C GLY A 53 -2.52 23.23 4.10
N VAL A 54 -3.81 23.57 3.95
CA VAL A 54 -4.76 22.90 3.04
C VAL A 54 -4.81 23.52 1.65
N GLN A 55 -4.06 24.61 1.41
CA GLN A 55 -4.12 25.30 0.14
C GLN A 55 -3.43 24.47 -0.94
N GLN A 56 -3.98 24.49 -2.16
CA GLN A 56 -3.45 23.71 -3.29
C GLN A 56 -1.95 23.91 -3.49
N GLN A 57 -1.46 25.16 -3.44
CA GLN A 57 -0.05 25.47 -3.60
C GLN A 57 0.84 24.83 -2.53
N GLU A 58 0.36 24.74 -1.28
CA GLU A 58 1.09 24.12 -0.18
C GLU A 58 1.14 22.60 -0.33
N LEU A 59 0.04 21.99 -0.75
CA LEU A 59 -0.04 20.55 -1.03
C LEU A 59 0.83 20.16 -2.24
N GLU A 60 0.85 20.98 -3.28
CA GLU A 60 1.73 20.79 -4.44
C GLU A 60 3.20 20.91 -4.05
N ALA A 61 3.56 21.90 -3.22
CA ALA A 61 4.92 22.05 -2.71
C ALA A 61 5.33 20.85 -1.84
N PHE A 62 4.43 20.35 -0.99
CA PHE A 62 4.66 19.15 -0.19
C PHE A 62 4.88 17.91 -1.07
N ALA A 63 4.03 17.69 -2.07
CA ALA A 63 4.19 16.58 -3.02
C ALA A 63 5.52 16.67 -3.79
N HIS A 64 5.92 17.88 -4.20
CA HIS A 64 7.22 18.11 -4.84
C HIS A 64 8.39 17.79 -3.89
N ALA A 65 8.28 18.17 -2.61
CA ALA A 65 9.30 17.91 -1.61
C ALA A 65 9.45 16.41 -1.26
N LEU A 66 8.35 15.64 -1.24
CA LEU A 66 8.42 14.19 -1.12
C LEU A 66 9.18 13.56 -2.30
N GLY A 67 8.97 14.09 -3.50
CA GLY A 67 9.56 13.57 -4.72
C GLY A 67 9.03 12.17 -5.11
N PRO A 68 9.34 11.71 -6.34
CA PRO A 68 8.74 10.51 -6.90
C PRO A 68 9.16 9.22 -6.17
N VAL A 69 10.40 9.14 -5.68
CA VAL A 69 10.93 7.93 -5.04
C VAL A 69 10.23 7.64 -3.72
N LEU A 70 10.11 8.64 -2.84
CA LEU A 70 9.44 8.45 -1.55
C LEU A 70 7.94 8.27 -1.76
N THR A 71 7.32 9.09 -2.61
CA THR A 71 5.89 8.98 -2.96
C THR A 71 5.53 7.57 -3.43
N GLY A 72 6.31 6.98 -4.34
CA GLY A 72 6.08 5.61 -4.83
C GLY A 72 6.22 4.56 -3.72
N ARG A 73 7.20 4.70 -2.82
CA ARG A 73 7.36 3.79 -1.67
C ARG A 73 6.20 3.88 -0.70
N LEU A 74 5.75 5.09 -0.35
CA LEU A 74 4.60 5.30 0.54
C LEU A 74 3.32 4.75 -0.07
N ARG A 75 3.08 4.99 -1.36
CA ARG A 75 1.91 4.45 -2.06
C ARG A 75 1.89 2.92 -2.03
N ARG A 76 3.02 2.28 -2.31
CA ARG A 76 3.16 0.82 -2.22
C ARG A 76 2.82 0.31 -0.82
N LEU A 77 3.34 0.96 0.23
CA LEU A 77 3.08 0.58 1.63
C LEU A 77 1.62 0.82 2.06
N PHE A 78 1.00 1.86 1.52
CA PHE A 78 -0.38 2.21 1.80
C PHE A 78 -1.34 1.13 1.27
N PHE A 79 -1.06 0.62 0.07
CA PHE A 79 -1.88 -0.39 -0.63
C PHE A 79 -1.37 -1.83 -0.48
N GLU A 80 -0.45 -2.12 0.45
CA GLU A 80 -0.08 -3.49 0.79
C GLU A 80 -0.71 -3.94 2.11
N ARG A 81 -0.98 -5.24 2.29
CA ARG A 81 -1.28 -5.85 3.59
C ARG A 81 -0.49 -7.14 3.71
N GLU A 82 0.18 -7.32 4.83
CA GLU A 82 0.83 -8.58 5.19
C GLU A 82 -0.08 -9.28 6.21
N LEU A 83 -0.50 -10.49 5.88
CA LEU A 83 -1.44 -11.32 6.63
C LEU A 83 -0.63 -12.49 7.20
N GLY A 84 0.02 -12.26 8.34
CA GLY A 84 0.95 -13.21 8.93
C GLY A 84 0.30 -14.53 9.37
N ASP A 85 -1.00 -14.51 9.67
CA ASP A 85 -1.81 -15.68 9.97
C ASP A 85 -2.06 -16.58 8.75
N LEU A 86 -2.12 -15.99 7.55
CA LEU A 86 -2.24 -16.72 6.28
C LEU A 86 -0.88 -16.96 5.60
N ASP A 87 0.19 -16.35 6.11
CA ASP A 87 1.50 -16.29 5.45
C ASP A 87 1.41 -15.71 4.02
N LEU A 88 0.55 -14.69 3.85
CA LEU A 88 0.25 -14.06 2.57
C LEU A 88 0.48 -12.54 2.61
N LYS A 89 0.71 -11.96 1.44
CA LYS A 89 0.74 -10.53 1.17
C LYS A 89 -0.24 -10.19 0.08
N VAL A 90 -1.02 -9.13 0.29
CA VAL A 90 -1.92 -8.55 -0.69
C VAL A 90 -1.34 -7.21 -1.15
N MET A 91 -1.29 -7.00 -2.47
CA MET A 91 -0.95 -5.75 -3.13
C MET A 91 -2.16 -5.31 -3.97
N ALA A 92 -2.80 -4.20 -3.61
CA ALA A 92 -4.05 -3.77 -4.22
C ALA A 92 -4.05 -2.26 -4.51
N ASP A 93 -3.05 -1.81 -5.29
CA ASP A 93 -2.97 -0.43 -5.73
C ASP A 93 -3.98 -0.17 -6.87
N PRO A 94 -4.92 0.79 -6.75
CA PRO A 94 -5.92 1.08 -7.78
C PRO A 94 -5.35 1.76 -9.05
N ALA A 95 -4.06 2.07 -9.09
CA ALA A 95 -3.36 2.44 -10.31
C ALA A 95 -2.92 1.21 -11.13
N GLU A 96 -2.87 0.03 -10.50
CA GLU A 96 -2.48 -1.23 -11.14
C GLU A 96 -3.71 -1.96 -11.68
N ALA A 97 -3.51 -2.76 -12.73
CA ALA A 97 -4.60 -3.45 -13.42
C ALA A 97 -5.27 -4.54 -12.58
N GLN A 98 -4.55 -5.10 -11.60
CA GLN A 98 -4.97 -6.28 -10.84
C GLN A 98 -4.49 -6.20 -9.39
N VAL A 99 -5.24 -6.84 -8.51
CA VAL A 99 -4.80 -7.16 -7.15
C VAL A 99 -3.89 -8.39 -7.22
N LEU A 100 -2.79 -8.37 -6.48
CA LEU A 100 -1.87 -9.51 -6.38
C LEU A 100 -1.91 -10.09 -4.97
N VAL A 101 -2.03 -11.40 -4.88
CA VAL A 101 -1.87 -12.16 -3.63
C VAL A 101 -0.66 -13.07 -3.77
N MET A 102 0.30 -12.98 -2.85
CA MET A 102 1.57 -13.70 -2.91
C MET A 102 1.96 -14.25 -1.54
N PRO A 103 2.73 -15.35 -1.43
CA PRO A 103 3.24 -15.81 -0.15
C PRO A 103 4.24 -14.80 0.44
N LEU A 104 4.28 -14.67 1.77
CA LEU A 104 5.36 -13.93 2.45
C LEU A 104 6.69 -14.71 2.42
N GLY A 105 6.59 -16.05 2.41
CA GLY A 105 7.71 -16.96 2.28
C GLY A 105 8.08 -17.32 0.83
N PRO A 106 8.74 -18.47 0.63
CA PRO A 106 9.09 -18.97 -0.69
C PRO A 106 7.88 -19.08 -1.62
N ALA A 107 8.12 -18.84 -2.92
CA ALA A 107 7.11 -19.00 -3.95
C ALA A 107 6.47 -20.39 -3.89
N ARG A 108 5.14 -20.41 -3.83
CA ARG A 108 4.33 -21.62 -3.81
C ARG A 108 2.98 -21.36 -4.48
N PRO A 109 2.34 -22.39 -5.06
CA PRO A 109 0.95 -22.29 -5.45
C PRO A 109 0.07 -21.92 -4.25
N LEU A 110 -0.86 -20.98 -4.44
CA LEU A 110 -1.81 -20.58 -3.42
C LEU A 110 -3.14 -21.32 -3.63
N ALA A 111 -3.73 -21.85 -2.55
CA ALA A 111 -5.05 -22.44 -2.62
C ALA A 111 -6.11 -21.33 -2.72
N GLU A 112 -7.16 -21.57 -3.52
CA GLU A 112 -8.24 -20.59 -3.71
C GLU A 112 -8.90 -20.15 -2.39
N ALA A 113 -9.00 -21.08 -1.42
CA ALA A 113 -9.55 -20.80 -0.09
C ALA A 113 -8.70 -19.77 0.67
N ASP A 114 -7.37 -19.87 0.60
CA ASP A 114 -6.45 -18.94 1.29
C ASP A 114 -6.50 -17.55 0.64
N VAL A 115 -6.57 -17.50 -0.69
CA VAL A 115 -6.71 -16.25 -1.45
C VAL A 115 -8.04 -15.57 -1.11
N ARG A 116 -9.14 -16.33 -1.05
CA ARG A 116 -10.45 -15.81 -0.65
C ARG A 116 -10.42 -15.28 0.79
N ALA A 117 -9.87 -16.04 1.73
CA ALA A 117 -9.72 -15.61 3.12
C ALA A 117 -8.91 -14.31 3.23
N ALA A 118 -7.82 -14.19 2.46
CA ALA A 118 -7.02 -12.96 2.41
C ALA A 118 -7.85 -11.77 1.92
N LEU A 119 -8.61 -11.93 0.83
CA LEU A 119 -9.46 -10.88 0.28
C LEU A 119 -10.59 -10.46 1.25
N GLU A 120 -11.17 -11.42 1.98
CA GLU A 120 -12.18 -11.16 3.01
C GLU A 120 -11.61 -10.35 4.18
N GLN A 121 -10.47 -10.79 4.71
CA GLN A 121 -9.78 -10.14 5.85
C GLN A 121 -9.41 -8.69 5.54
N VAL A 122 -9.04 -8.39 4.30
CA VAL A 122 -8.67 -7.03 3.87
C VAL A 122 -9.81 -6.25 3.22
N GLN A 123 -11.04 -6.78 3.25
CA GLN A 123 -12.25 -6.13 2.74
C GLN A 123 -12.21 -5.79 1.24
N LEU A 124 -11.57 -6.65 0.42
CA LEU A 124 -11.45 -6.46 -1.03
C LEU A 124 -12.50 -7.22 -1.86
N ILE A 125 -13.23 -8.19 -1.27
CA ILE A 125 -14.14 -9.09 -2.01
C ILE A 125 -15.12 -8.37 -2.94
N GLU A 126 -15.70 -7.26 -2.49
CA GLU A 126 -16.69 -6.51 -3.28
C GLU A 126 -16.04 -5.69 -4.41
N LEU A 127 -14.74 -5.39 -4.31
CA LEU A 127 -14.00 -4.55 -5.26
C LEU A 127 -13.36 -5.36 -6.40
N VAL A 128 -13.28 -6.68 -6.26
CA VAL A 128 -12.65 -7.57 -7.24
C VAL A 128 -13.66 -8.52 -7.89
N LEU A 129 -13.26 -9.14 -9.00
CA LEU A 129 -13.96 -10.30 -9.54
C LEU A 129 -13.66 -11.52 -8.64
N ALA A 130 -14.53 -11.78 -7.66
CA ALA A 130 -14.31 -12.81 -6.64
C ALA A 130 -14.55 -14.27 -7.13
N ASP A 131 -14.93 -14.46 -8.40
CA ASP A 131 -15.04 -15.78 -9.02
C ASP A 131 -13.64 -16.32 -9.35
N PRO A 132 -13.22 -17.47 -8.78
CA PRO A 132 -11.90 -18.04 -9.04
C PRO A 132 -11.63 -18.34 -10.52
N GLY A 133 -12.67 -18.58 -11.33
CA GLY A 133 -12.54 -18.77 -12.77
C GLY A 133 -11.99 -17.55 -13.52
N SER A 134 -12.05 -16.36 -12.90
CA SER A 134 -11.49 -15.12 -13.45
C SER A 134 -10.06 -14.83 -12.96
N TRP A 135 -9.55 -15.60 -12.02
CA TRP A 135 -8.23 -15.39 -11.42
C TRP A 135 -7.16 -16.01 -12.29
N GLN A 136 -5.99 -15.37 -12.33
CA GLN A 136 -4.82 -15.91 -13.00
C GLN A 136 -3.82 -16.45 -11.98
N GLN A 137 -3.70 -17.77 -11.93
CA GLN A 137 -2.64 -18.43 -11.16
C GLN A 137 -1.30 -18.27 -11.89
N LEU A 138 -0.32 -17.67 -11.23
CA LEU A 138 1.07 -17.57 -11.69
C LEU A 138 1.98 -18.36 -10.74
N ASP A 139 3.23 -18.61 -11.16
CA ASP A 139 4.16 -19.47 -10.43
C ASP A 139 4.39 -19.06 -8.96
N ALA A 140 4.27 -17.78 -8.64
CA ALA A 140 4.56 -17.23 -7.30
C ALA A 140 3.46 -16.30 -6.75
N LEU A 141 2.33 -16.14 -7.44
CA LEU A 141 1.25 -15.25 -7.01
C LEU A 141 -0.06 -15.59 -7.72
N VAL A 142 -1.16 -15.05 -7.20
CA VAL A 142 -2.46 -15.04 -7.86
C VAL A 142 -2.81 -13.60 -8.21
N ALA A 143 -3.12 -13.37 -9.48
CA ALA A 143 -3.55 -12.06 -9.97
C ALA A 143 -5.07 -12.04 -10.16
N ILE A 144 -5.70 -11.02 -9.60
CA ILE A 144 -7.15 -10.93 -9.44
C ILE A 144 -7.64 -9.62 -10.06
N PRO A 145 -8.51 -9.66 -11.07
CA PRO A 145 -9.02 -8.45 -11.71
C PRO A 145 -9.90 -7.63 -10.76
N TRP A 146 -9.79 -6.31 -10.87
CA TRP A 146 -10.77 -5.40 -10.28
C TRP A 146 -12.15 -5.58 -10.97
N ARG A 147 -13.23 -5.43 -10.22
CA ARG A 147 -14.61 -5.47 -10.75
C ARG A 147 -14.90 -4.23 -11.62
N ALA A 148 -14.42 -3.09 -11.18
CA ALA A 148 -14.37 -1.82 -11.89
C ALA A 148 -13.09 -1.10 -11.46
N ALA A 149 -12.57 -0.18 -12.28
CA ALA A 149 -11.46 0.66 -11.85
C ALA A 149 -11.88 1.37 -10.53
N PRO A 150 -11.14 1.24 -9.42
CA PRO A 150 -11.53 1.87 -8.15
C PRO A 150 -11.40 3.40 -8.27
N GLU A 151 -12.45 4.06 -8.73
CA GLU A 151 -12.58 5.52 -8.79
C GLU A 151 -13.57 5.99 -7.72
N ALA A 152 -13.10 6.96 -6.92
CA ALA A 152 -13.74 7.59 -5.75
C ALA A 152 -14.25 6.59 -4.69
#